data_AF-A0A3D3VUP1-F1
#
_entry.id   AF-A0A3D3VUP1-F1
#
_cell.length_a   1.000
_cell.length_b   1.000
_cell.length_c   1.000
_cell.angle_alpha   90.00
_cell.angle_beta   90.00
_cell.angle_gamma   90.00
#
_symmetry.space_group_name_H-M   'P 1'
#
loop_
_entity.id
_entity.type
_entity.pdbx_description
1 polymer ?
#
loop_
_entity_poly.entity_id
_entity_poly.type
_entity_poly.pdbx_seq_one_letter_code
_entity_poly.pdbx_strand_id
1 'polypeptide(L)'
;QIRFPELIPNLSPVESPLETSIDLWRTRHNRYDVPSALVAPCPARIAMVNKPVGREASSIDHVVSTARVAKEILSRNYAPSREQAIPKANSRWVNWSASGGEAVHVRLFENRPLKTLAVSGMRSVIGILQDIELRRLKGVDFIEARVCDMGCIGGIANAESSFLSRLKVENYGFDRETGKERMEELEELYRA
;
A
#
# COMPACT_ATOMS: atom_id res chain seq x y z
N GLN A 1 -12.46 7.59 -11.27
CA GLN A 1 -12.17 8.20 -12.58
C GLN A 1 -13.33 8.01 -13.54
N ILE A 2 -13.63 6.79 -14.04
CA ILE A 2 -14.74 6.60 -15.01
C ILE A 2 -16.12 6.94 -14.39
N ARG A 3 -16.43 6.39 -13.22
CA ARG A 3 -17.76 6.55 -12.59
C ARG A 3 -17.92 7.84 -11.80
N PHE A 4 -16.84 8.33 -11.20
CA PHE A 4 -16.80 9.51 -10.34
C PHE A 4 -15.70 10.47 -10.83
N PRO A 5 -15.89 11.11 -12.00
CA PRO A 5 -14.87 12.01 -12.57
C PRO A 5 -14.73 13.31 -11.77
N GLU A 6 -15.83 13.84 -11.23
CA GLU A 6 -15.85 15.09 -10.45
C GLU A 6 -15.08 14.99 -9.13
N LEU A 7 -14.81 13.77 -8.65
CA LEU A 7 -14.02 13.54 -7.43
C LEU A 7 -12.51 13.41 -7.69
N ILE A 8 -12.05 13.47 -8.95
CA ILE A 8 -10.61 13.39 -9.27
C ILE A 8 -9.80 14.47 -8.53
N PRO A 9 -10.24 15.73 -8.42
CA PRO A 9 -9.51 16.77 -7.68
C PRO A 9 -9.36 16.48 -6.18
N ASN A 10 -10.14 15.55 -5.61
CA ASN A 10 -10.05 15.16 -4.21
C ASN A 10 -8.99 14.07 -3.94
N LEU A 11 -8.40 13.49 -4.99
CA LEU A 11 -7.33 12.50 -4.84
C LEU A 11 -6.07 13.17 -4.29
N SER A 12 -5.42 12.52 -3.32
CA SER A 12 -4.11 12.96 -2.85
C SER A 12 -3.12 12.93 -4.03
N PRO A 13 -2.42 14.03 -4.35
CA PRO A 13 -1.51 14.11 -5.50
C PRO A 13 -0.16 13.46 -5.17
N VAL A 14 -0.19 12.23 -4.68
CA VAL A 14 0.99 11.44 -4.31
C VAL A 14 1.11 10.23 -5.20
N GLU A 15 2.34 9.89 -5.53
CA GLU A 15 2.64 8.72 -6.34
C GLU A 15 2.49 7.42 -5.55
N SER A 16 2.35 6.29 -6.25
CA SER A 16 2.29 5.01 -5.56
C SER A 16 3.63 4.74 -4.87
N PRO A 17 3.64 4.39 -3.57
CA PRO A 17 4.90 4.06 -2.87
C PRO A 17 5.61 2.84 -3.49
N LEU A 18 4.91 2.01 -4.25
CA LEU A 18 5.49 0.87 -4.97
C LEU A 18 6.42 1.31 -6.11
N GLU A 19 6.07 2.36 -6.85
CA GLU A 19 6.87 2.89 -7.95
C GLU A 19 7.97 3.81 -7.42
N THR A 20 7.61 4.74 -6.52
CA THR A 20 8.57 5.67 -5.90
C THR A 20 9.69 4.92 -5.17
N SER A 21 9.42 3.80 -4.50
CA SER A 21 10.46 3.02 -3.83
C SER A 21 11.50 2.46 -4.80
N ILE A 22 11.08 2.06 -6.01
CA ILE A 22 12.00 1.55 -7.05
C ILE A 22 12.82 2.70 -7.62
N ASP A 23 12.19 3.84 -7.91
CA ASP A 23 12.88 5.02 -8.42
C ASP A 23 13.96 5.49 -7.44
N LEU A 24 13.61 5.65 -6.16
CA LEU A 24 14.55 6.05 -5.12
C LEU A 24 15.72 5.07 -4.99
N TRP A 25 15.45 3.77 -5.04
CA TRP A 25 16.50 2.75 -4.98
C TRP A 25 17.42 2.82 -6.20
N ARG A 26 16.85 2.94 -7.41
CA ARG A 26 17.63 3.03 -8.65
C ARG A 26 18.51 4.27 -8.69
N THR A 27 17.96 5.43 -8.32
CA THR A 27 18.70 6.70 -8.26
C THR A 27 19.85 6.60 -7.27
N ARG A 28 19.57 6.15 -6.04
CA ARG A 28 20.58 6.04 -4.97
C ARG A 28 21.72 5.10 -5.31
N HIS A 29 21.43 3.99 -5.97
CA HIS A 29 22.44 2.95 -6.26
C HIS A 29 22.97 3.01 -7.70
N ASN A 30 22.45 3.91 -8.54
CA ASN A 30 22.70 3.97 -9.98
C ASN A 30 22.50 2.60 -10.68
N ARG A 31 21.38 1.92 -10.36
CA ARG A 31 21.08 0.54 -10.80
C ARG A 31 19.85 0.45 -11.71
N TYR A 32 19.82 1.26 -12.76
CA TYR A 32 18.78 1.20 -13.79
C TYR A 32 18.87 -0.06 -14.67
N ASP A 33 19.99 -0.78 -14.60
CA ASP A 33 20.23 -2.08 -15.27
C ASP A 33 19.48 -3.25 -14.62
N VAL A 34 19.03 -3.10 -13.38
CA VAL A 34 18.40 -4.19 -12.62
C VAL A 34 16.89 -4.20 -12.86
N PRO A 35 16.32 -5.30 -13.40
CA PRO A 35 14.89 -5.44 -13.54
C PRO A 35 14.23 -5.59 -12.17
N SER A 36 13.10 -4.92 -12.00
CA SER A 36 12.30 -4.92 -10.79
C SER A 36 11.05 -5.79 -10.96
N ALA A 37 10.62 -6.46 -9.90
CA ALA A 37 9.44 -7.29 -9.93
C ALA A 37 8.52 -6.97 -8.74
N LEU A 38 7.26 -6.64 -9.03
CA LEU A 38 6.22 -6.47 -8.02
C LEU A 38 5.50 -7.80 -7.76
N VAL A 39 5.50 -8.21 -6.49
CA VAL A 39 4.60 -9.26 -6.01
C VAL A 39 3.28 -8.64 -5.57
N ALA A 40 2.25 -8.80 -6.41
CA ALA A 40 0.99 -8.08 -6.29
C ALA A 40 -0.11 -8.90 -5.59
N PRO A 41 -0.83 -8.33 -4.59
CA PRO A 41 -1.99 -8.96 -3.97
C PRO A 41 -3.30 -8.76 -4.75
N CYS A 42 -3.27 -7.96 -5.82
CA CYS A 42 -4.47 -7.46 -6.50
C CYS A 42 -4.23 -7.28 -8.00
N PRO A 43 -5.19 -7.65 -8.87
CA PRO A 43 -5.11 -7.39 -10.30
C PRO A 43 -5.04 -5.90 -10.64
N ALA A 44 -5.54 -5.01 -9.78
CA ALA A 44 -5.41 -3.56 -9.99
C ALA A 44 -3.94 -3.11 -10.02
N ARG A 45 -3.04 -3.78 -9.27
CA ARG A 45 -1.60 -3.50 -9.33
C ARG A 45 -0.95 -4.04 -10.62
N ILE A 46 -1.46 -5.14 -11.15
CA ILE A 46 -1.05 -5.64 -12.48
C ILE A 46 -1.44 -4.63 -13.56
N ALA A 47 -2.67 -4.10 -13.49
CA ALA A 47 -3.14 -3.07 -14.40
C ALA A 47 -2.31 -1.77 -14.29
N MET A 48 -1.98 -1.35 -13.07
CA MET A 48 -1.11 -0.20 -12.80
C MET A 48 0.26 -0.33 -13.50
N VAL A 49 0.88 -1.50 -13.44
CA VAL A 49 2.19 -1.75 -14.09
C VAL A 49 2.06 -1.70 -15.62
N ASN A 50 1.03 -2.35 -16.18
CA ASN A 50 0.87 -2.46 -17.63
C ASN A 50 0.36 -1.17 -18.30
N LYS A 51 -0.44 -0.37 -17.58
CA LYS A 51 -1.08 0.87 -18.05
C LYS A 51 -1.09 1.88 -16.91
N PRO A 52 0.06 2.47 -16.55
CA PRO A 52 0.14 3.43 -15.47
C PRO A 52 -0.69 4.67 -15.79
N VAL A 53 -1.23 5.28 -14.75
CA VAL A 53 -1.95 6.56 -14.84
C VAL A 53 -1.10 7.61 -14.13
N GLY A 54 -0.76 8.70 -14.84
CA GLY A 54 0.11 9.76 -14.31
C GLY A 54 1.60 9.57 -14.61
N ARG A 55 1.99 8.46 -15.26
CA ARG A 55 3.34 8.21 -15.78
C ARG A 55 3.27 7.69 -17.21
N GLU A 56 4.35 7.87 -17.97
CA GLU A 56 4.49 7.28 -19.31
C GLU A 56 4.74 5.77 -19.24
N ALA A 57 5.60 5.35 -18.31
CA ALA A 57 5.92 3.94 -18.05
C ALA A 57 6.04 3.69 -16.54
N SER A 58 5.72 2.46 -16.13
CA SER A 58 5.89 2.05 -14.74
C SER A 58 7.37 1.82 -14.45
N SER A 59 7.79 2.15 -13.23
CA SER A 59 9.13 1.78 -12.75
C SER A 59 9.27 0.27 -12.52
N ILE A 60 8.15 -0.46 -12.52
CA ILE A 60 8.09 -1.91 -12.30
C ILE A 60 8.17 -2.64 -13.65
N ASP A 61 9.18 -3.50 -13.83
CA ASP A 61 9.38 -4.22 -15.09
C ASP A 61 8.51 -5.49 -15.18
N HIS A 62 8.30 -6.15 -14.05
CA HIS A 62 7.59 -7.42 -13.97
C HIS A 62 6.56 -7.41 -12.84
N VAL A 63 5.45 -8.12 -13.05
CA VAL A 63 4.42 -8.27 -12.01
C VAL A 63 3.94 -9.71 -11.94
N VAL A 64 3.83 -10.22 -10.72
CA VAL A 64 3.41 -11.59 -10.42
C VAL A 64 2.51 -11.60 -9.19
N SER A 65 1.51 -12.45 -9.14
CA SER A 65 0.65 -12.53 -7.95
C SER A 65 1.36 -13.18 -6.77
N THR A 66 1.03 -12.74 -5.55
CA THR A 66 1.49 -13.37 -4.31
C THR A 66 1.14 -14.87 -4.28
N ALA A 67 -0.06 -15.26 -4.72
CA ALA A 67 -0.48 -16.65 -4.84
C ALA A 67 0.40 -17.47 -5.82
N ARG A 68 0.80 -16.89 -6.96
CA ARG A 68 1.66 -17.57 -7.93
C ARG A 68 3.07 -17.76 -7.38
N VAL A 69 3.63 -16.74 -6.73
CA VAL A 69 4.94 -16.84 -6.08
C VAL A 69 4.92 -17.91 -4.99
N ALA A 70 3.92 -17.88 -4.11
CA ALA A 70 3.78 -18.88 -3.06
C ALA A 70 3.65 -20.30 -3.62
N LYS A 71 2.82 -20.51 -4.65
CA LYS A 71 2.68 -21.81 -5.31
C LYS A 71 4.00 -22.33 -5.88
N GLU A 72 4.78 -21.46 -6.52
CA GLU A 72 6.06 -21.84 -7.13
C GLU A 72 7.13 -22.19 -6.08
N ILE A 73 7.15 -21.46 -4.95
CA ILE A 73 8.06 -21.76 -3.84
C ILE A 73 7.70 -23.11 -3.22
N LEU A 74 6.40 -23.34 -2.97
CA LEU A 74 5.91 -24.57 -2.36
C LEU A 74 6.07 -25.79 -3.27
N SER A 75 5.86 -25.65 -4.58
CA SER A 75 5.98 -26.78 -5.54
C SER A 75 7.41 -27.31 -5.66
N ARG A 76 8.41 -26.47 -5.37
CA ARG A 76 9.83 -26.82 -5.45
C ARG A 76 10.42 -27.29 -4.13
N ASN A 77 9.60 -27.42 -3.08
CA ASN A 77 10.05 -27.75 -1.72
C ASN A 77 11.22 -26.88 -1.24
N TYR A 78 11.24 -25.59 -1.61
CA TYR A 78 12.23 -24.68 -1.07
C TYR A 78 12.01 -24.53 0.44
N ALA A 79 12.98 -25.00 1.23
CA ALA A 79 13.01 -24.69 2.65
C ALA A 79 13.34 -23.20 2.82
N PRO A 80 12.65 -22.46 3.72
CA PRO A 80 13.08 -21.12 4.10
C PRO A 80 14.54 -21.17 4.57
N SER A 81 15.39 -20.27 4.09
CA SER A 81 16.75 -20.15 4.63
C SER A 81 16.66 -19.81 6.12
N ARG A 82 17.46 -20.47 6.96
CA ARG A 82 17.51 -20.19 8.41
C ARG A 82 17.89 -18.73 8.75
N GLU A 83 18.49 -18.01 7.80
CA GLU A 83 18.93 -16.61 7.92
C GLU A 83 17.87 -15.56 7.55
N GLN A 84 16.58 -15.89 7.57
CA GLN A 84 15.57 -14.84 7.36
C GLN A 84 15.49 -13.94 8.58
N ALA A 85 15.98 -12.71 8.44
CA ALA A 85 15.58 -11.61 9.30
C ALA A 85 14.06 -11.46 9.17
N ILE A 86 13.31 -12.06 10.09
CA ILE A 86 11.91 -11.72 10.31
C ILE A 86 11.89 -10.20 10.48
N PRO A 87 11.05 -9.45 9.72
CA PRO A 87 10.90 -8.02 9.94
C PRO A 87 10.78 -7.76 11.44
N LYS A 88 11.56 -6.81 11.96
CA LYS A 88 11.52 -6.50 13.40
C LYS A 88 10.06 -6.35 13.82
N ALA A 89 9.68 -7.04 14.89
CA ALA A 89 8.37 -6.89 15.51
C ALA A 89 8.10 -5.38 15.72
N ASN A 90 6.84 -4.99 15.64
CA ASN A 90 6.36 -3.60 15.68
C ASN A 90 6.68 -2.73 14.46
N SER A 91 7.04 -3.33 13.32
CA SER A 91 7.12 -2.58 12.06
C SER A 91 5.74 -2.02 11.65
N ARG A 92 5.51 -0.73 11.92
CA ARG A 92 4.26 -0.03 11.62
C ARG A 92 3.84 -0.15 10.15
N TRP A 93 4.80 -0.26 9.24
CA TRP A 93 4.58 -0.32 7.80
C TRP A 93 3.74 -1.52 7.35
N VAL A 94 3.81 -2.65 8.05
CA VAL A 94 3.01 -3.84 7.74
C VAL A 94 1.51 -3.55 7.91
N ASN A 95 1.16 -2.73 8.91
CA ASN A 95 -0.23 -2.35 9.19
C ASN A 95 -0.83 -1.47 8.08
N TRP A 96 -0.02 -0.79 7.27
CA TRP A 96 -0.50 -0.03 6.10
C TRP A 96 -1.32 -0.90 5.12
N SER A 97 -1.04 -2.20 5.08
CA SER A 97 -1.74 -3.14 4.21
C SER A 97 -3.18 -3.44 4.66
N ALA A 98 -3.49 -3.25 5.94
CA ALA A 98 -4.81 -3.49 6.51
C ALA A 98 -5.67 -2.22 6.44
N SER A 99 -6.99 -2.41 6.38
CA SER A 99 -7.97 -1.32 6.41
C SER A 99 -7.76 -0.42 7.63
N GLY A 100 -7.64 0.88 7.41
CA GLY A 100 -7.38 1.89 8.45
C GLY A 100 -5.91 2.13 8.72
N GLY A 101 -5.01 1.28 8.20
CA GLY A 101 -3.58 1.43 8.37
C GLY A 101 -3.05 2.74 7.79
N GLU A 102 -3.47 3.07 6.58
CA GLU A 102 -3.05 4.32 5.91
C GLU A 102 -3.59 5.55 6.62
N ALA A 103 -4.87 5.55 7.02
CA ALA A 103 -5.46 6.64 7.79
C ALA A 103 -4.72 6.87 9.13
N VAL A 104 -4.32 5.79 9.82
CA VAL A 104 -3.52 5.90 11.05
C VAL A 104 -2.15 6.52 10.75
N HIS A 105 -1.47 6.09 9.70
CA HIS A 105 -0.15 6.65 9.36
C HIS A 105 -0.26 8.12 8.99
N VAL A 106 -1.20 8.53 8.15
CA VAL A 106 -1.41 9.93 7.77
C VAL A 106 -1.57 10.82 9.02
N ARG A 107 -2.37 10.38 10.02
CA ARG A 107 -2.50 11.11 11.29
C ARG A 107 -1.21 11.22 12.10
N LEU A 108 -0.30 10.25 11.98
CA LEU A 108 0.97 10.25 12.73
C LEU A 108 2.04 11.13 12.08
N PHE A 109 1.94 11.39 10.78
CA PHE A 109 2.87 12.27 10.05
C PHE A 109 2.39 13.73 10.01
N GLU A 110 1.17 13.99 10.45
CA GLU A 110 0.56 15.31 10.40
C GLU A 110 0.60 15.99 11.77
N ASN A 111 1.06 17.24 11.79
CA ASN A 111 1.19 18.03 13.02
C ASN A 111 -0.17 18.56 13.51
N ARG A 112 -1.19 18.59 12.64
CA ARG A 112 -2.55 19.02 12.97
C ARG A 112 -3.47 17.83 13.16
N PRO A 113 -4.49 17.92 14.03
CA PRO A 113 -5.50 16.88 14.13
C PRO A 113 -6.25 16.72 12.80
N LEU A 114 -6.34 15.49 12.30
CA LEU A 114 -7.11 15.15 11.10
C LEU A 114 -8.30 14.26 11.46
N LYS A 115 -9.49 14.62 10.98
CA LYS A 115 -10.65 13.74 10.97
C LYS A 115 -10.55 12.80 9.77
N THR A 116 -10.12 11.58 10.02
CA THR A 116 -9.94 10.56 8.98
C THR A 116 -11.06 9.52 9.00
N LEU A 117 -11.40 8.97 7.84
CA LEU A 117 -12.32 7.84 7.71
C LEU A 117 -11.65 6.72 6.91
N ALA A 118 -11.78 5.47 7.35
CA ALA A 118 -11.31 4.31 6.60
C ALA A 118 -12.49 3.44 6.19
N VAL A 119 -12.56 3.12 4.90
CA VAL A 119 -13.63 2.33 4.29
C VAL A 119 -13.00 1.22 3.46
N SER A 120 -13.39 -0.02 3.75
CA SER A 120 -13.02 -1.19 2.95
C SER A 120 -14.24 -1.88 2.35
N GLY A 121 -14.03 -2.53 1.20
CA GLY A 121 -15.06 -3.24 0.45
C GLY A 121 -15.68 -2.40 -0.66
N MET A 122 -15.82 -3.00 -1.85
CA MET A 122 -16.25 -2.31 -3.08
C MET A 122 -17.57 -1.56 -2.90
N ARG A 123 -18.57 -2.20 -2.29
CA ARG A 123 -19.91 -1.59 -2.08
C ARG A 123 -19.83 -0.39 -1.15
N SER A 124 -19.09 -0.51 -0.05
CA SER A 124 -18.87 0.56 0.92
C SER A 124 -18.11 1.73 0.30
N VAL A 125 -17.07 1.46 -0.50
CA VAL A 125 -16.31 2.48 -1.22
C VAL A 125 -17.18 3.20 -2.25
N ILE A 126 -18.04 2.49 -2.98
CA ILE A 126 -18.99 3.14 -3.89
C ILE A 126 -19.94 4.06 -3.10
N GLY A 127 -20.47 3.58 -1.98
CA GLY A 127 -21.36 4.37 -1.12
C GLY A 127 -20.70 5.64 -0.59
N ILE A 128 -19.46 5.55 -0.09
CA ILE A 128 -18.76 6.72 0.43
C ILE A 128 -18.47 7.74 -0.66
N LEU A 129 -18.09 7.30 -1.87
CA LEU A 129 -17.88 8.21 -3.00
C LEU A 129 -19.19 8.95 -3.39
N GLN A 130 -20.33 8.27 -3.35
CA GLN A 130 -21.64 8.91 -3.58
C GLN A 130 -21.96 9.95 -2.49
N ASP A 131 -21.67 9.65 -1.22
CA ASP A 131 -21.88 10.60 -0.14
C ASP A 131 -20.95 11.83 -0.23
N ILE A 132 -19.75 11.68 -0.81
CA ILE A 132 -18.86 12.82 -1.12
C ILE A 132 -19.49 13.72 -2.19
N GLU A 133 -20.00 13.16 -3.29
CA GLU A 133 -20.67 13.94 -4.36
C GLU A 133 -21.89 14.70 -3.83
N LEU A 134 -22.65 14.07 -2.92
CA LEU A 134 -23.81 14.67 -2.25
C LEU A 134 -23.42 15.65 -1.11
N ARG A 135 -22.12 15.91 -0.92
CA ARG A 135 -21.56 16.80 0.12
C ARG A 135 -22.02 16.44 1.53
N ARG A 136 -22.21 15.14 1.81
CA ARG A 136 -22.66 14.61 3.12
C ARG A 136 -21.52 14.38 4.11
N LEU A 137 -20.27 14.31 3.64
CA LEU A 137 -19.09 14.07 4.48
C LEU A 137 -18.34 15.36 4.84
N LYS A 138 -19.07 16.42 5.22
CA LYS A 138 -18.44 17.67 5.65
C LYS A 138 -17.56 17.46 6.88
N GLY A 139 -16.38 18.07 6.86
CA GLY A 139 -15.43 18.06 7.98
C GLY A 139 -14.56 16.80 8.08
N VAL A 140 -14.61 15.87 7.12
CA VAL A 140 -13.62 14.78 7.01
C VAL A 140 -12.43 15.28 6.18
N ASP A 141 -11.24 15.22 6.76
CA ASP A 141 -10.00 15.68 6.11
C ASP A 141 -9.39 14.65 5.15
N PHE A 142 -9.53 13.36 5.47
CA PHE A 142 -8.90 12.28 4.70
C PHE A 142 -9.76 11.01 4.71
N ILE A 143 -9.87 10.36 3.55
CA ILE A 143 -10.61 9.11 3.38
C ILE A 143 -9.67 8.05 2.80
N GLU A 144 -9.40 7.00 3.57
CA GLU A 144 -8.79 5.78 3.08
C GLU A 144 -9.88 4.91 2.45
N ALA A 145 -9.83 4.71 1.13
CA ALA A 145 -10.81 3.90 0.40
C ALA A 145 -10.15 2.66 -0.23
N ARG A 146 -10.41 1.47 0.33
CA ARG A 146 -9.85 0.20 -0.14
C ARG A 146 -10.95 -0.69 -0.74
N VAL A 147 -10.79 -1.12 -1.99
CA VAL A 147 -11.83 -1.92 -2.68
C VAL A 147 -11.97 -3.33 -2.08
N CYS A 148 -10.87 -3.94 -1.66
CA CYS A 148 -10.89 -5.24 -1.00
C CYS A 148 -11.35 -5.10 0.45
N ASP A 149 -12.14 -6.06 0.92
CA ASP A 149 -12.48 -6.16 2.34
C ASP A 149 -11.19 -6.33 3.17
N MET A 150 -11.13 -5.69 4.34
CA MET A 150 -9.93 -5.68 5.20
C MET A 150 -8.68 -5.03 4.59
N GLY A 151 -8.75 -4.39 3.42
CA GLY A 151 -7.61 -3.74 2.77
C GLY A 151 -6.85 -4.67 1.83
N CYS A 152 -5.57 -4.39 1.58
CA CYS A 152 -4.75 -5.18 0.65
C CYS A 152 -4.52 -6.63 1.09
N ILE A 153 -4.64 -6.94 2.38
CA ILE A 153 -4.60 -8.32 2.89
C ILE A 153 -5.79 -9.16 2.41
N GLY A 154 -6.92 -8.52 2.05
CA GLY A 154 -8.07 -9.18 1.44
C GLY A 154 -8.02 -9.27 -0.09
N GLY A 155 -6.86 -8.99 -0.68
CA GLY A 155 -6.66 -9.10 -2.12
C GLY A 155 -6.86 -10.53 -2.63
N ILE A 156 -7.64 -10.69 -3.70
CA ILE A 156 -7.96 -12.00 -4.30
C ILE A 156 -6.72 -12.75 -4.81
N ALA A 157 -5.62 -12.03 -5.06
CA ALA A 157 -4.39 -12.65 -5.56
C ALA A 157 -3.47 -13.12 -4.42
N ASN A 158 -3.87 -12.97 -3.15
CA ASN A 158 -3.15 -13.47 -1.99
C ASN A 158 -3.14 -14.99 -1.90
N ALA A 159 -2.03 -15.53 -1.37
CA ALA A 159 -1.83 -16.97 -1.18
C ALA A 159 -2.60 -17.51 0.04
N GLU A 160 -2.88 -16.65 1.02
CA GLU A 160 -3.50 -17.00 2.28
C GLU A 160 -4.85 -16.31 2.44
N SER A 161 -5.71 -16.89 3.26
CA SER A 161 -6.96 -16.28 3.72
C SER A 161 -6.73 -14.90 4.35
N SER A 162 -7.64 -13.97 4.06
CA SER A 162 -7.64 -12.63 4.63
C SER A 162 -7.76 -12.65 6.16
N PHE A 163 -8.49 -13.61 6.72
CA PHE A 163 -8.66 -13.77 8.17
C PHE A 163 -7.34 -14.13 8.87
N LEU A 164 -6.59 -15.07 8.30
CA LEU A 164 -5.28 -15.48 8.84
C LEU A 164 -4.25 -14.35 8.66
N SER A 165 -4.27 -13.69 7.50
CA SER A 165 -3.41 -12.54 7.23
C SER A 165 -3.65 -11.42 8.23
N ARG A 166 -4.92 -11.16 8.58
CA ARG A 166 -5.30 -10.15 9.58
C ARG A 166 -4.71 -10.46 10.95
N LEU A 167 -4.86 -11.69 11.44
CA LEU A 167 -4.29 -12.10 12.72
C LEU A 167 -2.77 -11.91 12.76
N LYS A 168 -2.07 -12.20 11.65
CA LYS A 168 -0.63 -11.98 11.55
C LYS A 168 -0.27 -10.50 11.58
N VAL A 169 -1.00 -9.64 10.87
CA VAL A 169 -0.76 -8.19 10.88
C VAL A 169 -1.02 -7.61 12.27
N GLU A 170 -2.10 -8.01 12.94
CA GLU A 170 -2.41 -7.57 14.31
C GLU A 170 -1.33 -8.01 15.31
N ASN A 171 -0.85 -9.25 15.21
CA ASN A 171 0.23 -9.79 16.05
C ASN A 171 1.59 -9.13 15.78
N TYR A 172 1.79 -8.54 14.59
CA TYR A 172 3.02 -7.83 14.27
C TYR A 172 3.22 -6.57 15.12
N GLY A 173 2.16 -6.04 15.74
CA GLY A 173 2.20 -4.83 16.54
C GLY A 173 2.27 -3.55 15.70
N PHE A 174 2.08 -2.41 16.35
CA PHE A 174 2.06 -1.10 15.70
C PHE A 174 2.76 -0.08 16.59
N ASP A 175 4.01 0.24 16.26
CA ASP A 175 4.72 1.34 16.90
C ASP A 175 4.18 2.68 16.39
N ARG A 176 3.72 3.51 17.34
CA ARG A 176 3.15 4.83 17.06
C ARG A 176 4.21 5.93 17.01
N GLU A 177 5.37 5.69 17.62
CA GLU A 177 6.42 6.70 17.71
C GLU A 177 7.24 6.71 16.42
N THR A 178 7.28 7.86 15.77
CA THR A 178 8.28 8.13 14.73
C THR A 178 9.39 8.92 15.40
N GLY A 179 10.43 8.21 15.87
CA GLY A 179 11.60 8.86 16.49
C GLY A 179 12.22 9.88 15.54
N LYS A 180 12.81 10.95 16.09
CA LYS A 180 13.41 12.04 15.32
C LYS A 180 14.43 11.53 14.28
N GLU A 181 15.28 10.58 14.67
CA GLU A 181 16.24 9.92 13.79
C GLU A 181 15.56 9.26 12.58
N ARG A 182 14.41 8.60 12.80
CA ARG A 182 13.68 7.93 11.72
C ARG A 182 13.05 8.93 10.75
N MET A 183 12.64 10.09 11.22
CA MET A 183 12.16 11.17 10.36
C MET A 183 13.29 11.75 9.52
N GLU A 184 14.47 11.95 10.11
CA GLU A 184 15.67 12.41 9.40
C GLU A 184 16.10 11.41 8.31
N GLU A 185 16.11 10.11 8.60
CA GLU A 185 16.37 9.05 7.60
C GLU A 185 15.38 9.09 6.43
N LEU A 186 14.09 9.33 6.71
CA LEU A 186 13.06 9.44 5.67
C LEU A 186 13.24 10.71 4.84
N GLU A 187 13.58 11.84 5.44
CA GLU A 187 13.87 13.06 4.68
C GLU A 187 15.10 12.90 3.79
N GLU A 188 16.15 12.25 4.28
CA GLU A 188 17.36 11.96 3.49
C GLU A 188 17.05 11.05 2.30
N LEU A 189 16.13 10.10 2.44
CA LEU A 189 15.64 9.26 1.34
C LEU A 189 15.06 10.07 0.18
N TYR A 190 14.40 11.20 0.44
CA TYR A 190 13.77 12.04 -0.59
C TYR A 190 14.68 13.17 -1.12
N ARG A 191 15.89 13.38 -0.54
CA ARG A 191 16.84 14.42 -0.99
C ARG A 191 17.85 13.92 -2.03
N ALA A 192 17.94 12.62 -2.27
CA ALA A 192 18.88 11.96 -3.19
C ALA A 192 18.28 11.77 -4.60
#